data_AF-A0A7Y5QKE8-F1
#
_entry.id   AF-A0A7Y5QKE8-F1
#
_cell.length_a   1.000
_cell.length_b   1.000
_cell.length_c   1.000
_cell.angle_alpha   90.00
_cell.angle_beta   90.00
_cell.angle_gamma   90.00
#
_symmetry.space_group_name_H-M   'P 1'
#
loop_
_entity.id
_entity.type
_entity.pdbx_description
1 polymer ?
#
loop_
_entity_poly.entity_id
_entity_poly.type
_entity_poly.pdbx_seq_one_letter_code
_entity_poly.pdbx_strand_id
1 'polypeptide(L)' 'MLGETLSQLASLEHAPLAEPLVVDDDTIVPVEQLVYRGTAALDRARAIRDDLRRRGAADPEELNELYDLLDLARAE' A
#
# COMPACT_ATOMS: atom_id res chain seq x y z
N MET A 1 5.70 27.19 16.39
CA MET A 1 4.38 26.60 16.10
C MET A 1 4.44 25.11 15.79
N LEU A 2 5.21 24.61 14.79
CA LEU A 2 5.27 23.16 14.52
C LEU A 2 5.90 22.31 15.65
N GLY A 3 6.89 22.85 16.37
CA GLY A 3 7.55 22.13 17.46
C GLY A 3 6.62 21.80 18.63
N GLU A 4 5.80 22.76 19.06
CA GLU A 4 4.85 22.55 20.16
C GLU A 4 3.77 21.53 19.81
N THR A 5 3.26 21.55 18.57
CA THR A 5 2.29 20.57 18.09
C THR A 5 2.86 19.15 18.04
N LEU A 6 4.13 18.99 17.66
CA LEU A 6 4.78 17.67 17.66
C LEU A 6 5.02 17.15 19.07
N SER A 7 5.40 18.03 20.01
CA SER A 7 5.57 17.65 21.42
C SER A 7 4.26 17.20 22.08
N GLN A 8 3.11 17.77 21.70
CA GLN A 8 1.81 17.31 22.22
C GLN A 8 1.45 15.90 21.74
N LEU A 9 1.84 15.51 20.52
CA LEU A 9 1.60 14.16 20.01
C LEU A 9 2.37 13.07 20.77
N ALA A 10 3.51 13.40 21.39
CA ALA A 10 4.28 12.45 22.21
C ALA A 10 3.48 11.93 23.42
N SER A 11 2.47 12.66 23.88
CA SER A 11 1.60 12.21 24.98
C SER A 11 0.73 11.00 24.61
N LEU A 12 0.50 10.74 23.32
CA LEU A 12 -0.31 9.62 22.83
C LEU A 12 0.33 8.26 23.09
N GLU A 13 1.64 8.20 23.33
CA GLU A 13 2.31 6.96 23.78
C GLU A 13 1.80 6.50 25.15
N HIS A 14 1.41 7.44 26.01
CA HIS A 14 1.00 7.17 27.39
C HIS A 14 -0.52 7.23 27.56
N ALA A 15 -1.21 8.02 26.74
CA ALA A 15 -2.67 8.17 26.74
C ALA A 15 -3.19 8.04 25.30
N PRO A 16 -3.26 6.81 24.76
CA PRO A 16 -3.71 6.60 23.40
C PRO A 16 -5.20 6.94 23.27
N LEU A 17 -5.61 7.36 22.08
CA LEU A 17 -7.02 7.72 21.80
C LEU A 17 -7.95 6.49 21.77
N ALA A 18 -7.37 5.30 21.64
CA ALA A 18 -8.06 4.02 21.63
C ALA A 18 -7.11 2.93 22.18
N GLU A 19 -7.68 1.78 22.56
CA GLU A 19 -6.88 0.63 22.97
C GLU A 19 -5.99 0.16 21.79
N PRO A 20 -4.66 0.02 21.98
CA PRO A 20 -3.77 -0.44 20.92
C PRO A 20 -4.15 -1.85 20.46
N LEU A 21 -4.29 -2.02 19.15
CA LEU A 21 -4.49 -3.33 18.56
C LEU A 21 -3.20 -4.15 18.73
N VAL A 22 -3.28 -5.27 19.46
CA VAL A 22 -2.22 -6.26 19.49
C VAL A 22 -2.27 -6.99 18.14
N VAL A 23 -1.26 -6.75 17.29
CA VAL A 23 -1.11 -7.44 16.01
C VAL A 23 -0.20 -8.64 16.29
N ASP A 24 -0.76 -9.85 16.29
CA ASP A 24 -0.02 -11.10 16.59
C ASP A 24 0.93 -11.55 15.46
N ASP A 25 1.16 -10.72 14.45
CA ASP A 25 1.84 -11.13 13.24
C ASP A 25 3.02 -10.21 12.90
N ASP A 26 4.23 -10.67 13.24
CA ASP A 26 5.51 -10.15 12.75
C ASP A 26 5.78 -10.60 11.30
N THR A 27 4.76 -11.00 10.54
CA THR A 27 4.92 -11.27 9.12
C THR A 27 5.27 -9.97 8.41
N ILE A 28 6.55 -9.87 8.04
CA ILE A 28 7.03 -8.85 7.10
C ILE A 28 6.30 -9.07 5.79
N VAL A 29 5.30 -8.24 5.54
CA VAL A 29 4.60 -8.19 4.26
C VAL A 29 5.25 -7.13 3.38
N PRO A 30 5.50 -7.42 2.09
CA PRO A 30 5.92 -6.41 1.13
C PRO A 30 4.94 -5.23 1.12
N VAL A 31 5.46 -4.00 1.05
CA VAL A 31 4.64 -2.77 1.15
C VAL A 31 3.57 -2.71 0.05
N GLU A 32 3.84 -3.34 -1.08
CA GLU A 32 2.93 -3.47 -2.23
C GLU A 32 1.64 -4.21 -1.83
N GLN A 33 1.73 -5.19 -0.93
CA GLN A 33 0.58 -5.92 -0.39
C GLN A 33 -0.23 -5.12 0.64
N LEU A 34 0.30 -4.01 1.15
CA LEU A 34 -0.42 -3.08 2.02
C LEU A 34 -1.12 -1.98 1.20
N VAL A 35 -0.50 -1.55 0.11
CA VAL A 35 -1.00 -0.46 -0.75
C VAL A 35 -2.13 -0.95 -1.66
N TYR A 36 -2.09 -2.20 -2.11
CA TYR A 36 -2.97 -2.70 -3.17
C TYR A 36 -3.90 -3.85 -2.74
N ARG A 37 -4.39 -3.87 -1.50
CA ARG A 37 -5.35 -4.91 -1.07
C ARG A 37 -6.68 -4.83 -1.81
N GLY A 38 -7.26 -5.99 -2.11
CA GLY A 38 -8.58 -6.14 -2.69
C GLY A 38 -8.70 -5.50 -4.07
N THR A 39 -9.75 -4.69 -4.22
CA THR A 39 -10.05 -3.99 -5.47
C THR A 39 -8.95 -3.00 -5.88
N ALA A 40 -8.12 -2.53 -4.95
CA ALA A 40 -7.06 -1.57 -5.23
C ALA A 40 -5.97 -2.14 -6.17
N ALA A 41 -5.63 -3.43 -6.06
CA ALA A 41 -4.71 -4.09 -7.01
C ALA A 41 -5.27 -4.07 -8.43
N LEU A 42 -6.55 -4.40 -8.59
CA LEU A 42 -7.21 -4.42 -9.89
C LEU A 42 -7.31 -3.03 -10.51
N ASP A 43 -7.55 -2.01 -9.70
CA ASP A 43 -7.62 -0.63 -10.18
C ASP A 43 -6.25 -0.11 -10.63
N ARG A 44 -5.18 -0.46 -9.91
CA ARG A 44 -3.81 -0.16 -10.35
C ARG A 44 -3.45 -0.91 -11.63
N ALA A 45 -3.75 -2.21 -11.71
CA ALA A 45 -3.51 -3.02 -12.91
C ALA A 45 -4.26 -2.45 -14.14
N ARG A 46 -5.49 -1.97 -13.95
CA ARG A 46 -6.25 -1.27 -15.01
C ARG A 46 -5.56 0.01 -15.45
N ALA A 47 -5.05 0.81 -14.52
CA ALA A 47 -4.36 2.06 -14.83
C ALA A 47 -3.10 1.80 -15.67
N ILE A 48 -2.28 0.81 -15.27
CA ILE A 48 -1.08 0.41 -16.03
C ILE A 48 -1.48 -0.04 -17.43
N ARG A 49 -2.45 -0.96 -17.56
CA ARG A 49 -2.93 -1.43 -18.87
C ARG A 49 -3.40 -0.29 -19.78
N ASP A 50 -4.15 0.67 -19.24
CA ASP A 50 -4.68 1.77 -20.04
C ASP A 50 -3.58 2.75 -20.47
N ASP A 51 -2.54 2.90 -19.67
CA ASP A 51 -1.35 3.65 -20.03
C ASP A 51 -0.50 2.94 -21.11
N LEU A 52 -0.30 1.62 -20.97
CA LEU A 52 0.36 0.78 -21.97
C LEU A 52 -0.36 0.82 -23.31
N ARG A 53 -1.70 0.77 -23.31
CA ARG A 53 -2.52 0.90 -24.53
C ARG A 53 -2.35 2.26 -25.20
N ARG A 54 -2.17 3.32 -24.41
CA ARG A 54 -2.00 4.69 -24.91
C ARG A 54 -0.61 4.90 -25.51
N ARG A 55 0.44 4.39 -24.86
CA ARG A 55 1.83 4.54 -25.30
C ARG A 55 2.23 3.52 -26.38
N GLY A 56 1.61 2.35 -26.40
CA GLY A 56 1.93 1.25 -27.31
C GLY A 56 3.26 0.53 -26.99
N ALA A 57 3.86 0.82 -25.83
CA ALA A 57 5.08 0.20 -25.35
C ALA A 57 5.00 0.04 -23.83
N ALA A 58 5.66 -0.98 -23.31
CA ALA A 58 5.80 -1.25 -21.89
C ALA A 58 7.30 -1.34 -21.56
N ASP A 59 7.72 -0.73 -20.46
CA ASP A 59 9.01 -1.05 -19.90
C ASP A 59 8.94 -2.34 -19.03
N PRO A 60 10.07 -2.98 -18.74
CA PRO A 60 10.07 -4.23 -17.97
C PRO A 60 9.54 -4.08 -16.54
N GLU A 61 9.69 -2.90 -15.91
CA GLU A 61 9.25 -2.65 -14.54
C GLU A 61 7.72 -2.55 -14.48
N GLU A 62 7.11 -1.86 -15.43
CA GLU A 62 5.65 -1.75 -15.59
C GLU A 62 5.00 -3.11 -15.84
N LEU A 63 5.65 -3.97 -16.62
CA LEU A 63 5.17 -5.34 -16.85
C LEU A 63 5.28 -6.20 -15.59
N ASN A 64 6.39 -6.10 -14.86
CA ASN A 64 6.56 -6.81 -13.59
C ASN A 64 5.51 -6.37 -12.57
N GLU A 65 5.32 -5.05 -12.39
CA GLU A 65 4.30 -4.50 -11.50
C GLU A 65 2.90 -5.03 -11.89
N LEU A 66 2.58 -5.04 -13.18
CA LEU A 66 1.31 -5.58 -13.65
C LEU A 66 1.11 -7.06 -13.31
N TYR A 67 2.15 -7.89 -13.44
CA TYR A 67 2.06 -9.32 -13.08
C TYR A 67 1.92 -9.52 -11.57
N ASP A 68 2.70 -8.80 -10.78
CA ASP A 68 2.63 -8.86 -9.32
C ASP A 68 1.23 -8.48 -8.81
N LEU A 69 0.61 -7.46 -9.40
CA LEU A 69 -0.76 -7.03 -9.06
C LEU A 69 -1.81 -8.09 -9.44
N LEU A 70 -1.62 -8.80 -10.55
CA LEU A 70 -2.54 -9.87 -10.96
C LEU A 70 -2.41 -11.11 -10.07
N ASP A 71 -1.20 -11.46 -9.68
CA ASP A 71 -0.95 -12.58 -8.75
C ASP A 71 -1.47 -12.25 -7.35
N LEU A 72 -1.27 -11.01 -6.88
CA LEU A 72 -1.84 -10.53 -5.62
C LEU A 72 -3.37 -10.61 -5.62
N ALA A 73 -4.02 -10.10 -6.66
CA ALA A 73 -5.49 -10.10 -6.75
C ALA A 73 -6.10 -11.50 -6.86
N ARG A 74 -5.31 -12.52 -7.24
CA ARG A 74 -5.74 -13.92 -7.27
C ARG A 74 -5.52 -14.63 -5.93
N ALA A 75 -4.56 -14.17 -5.13
CA ALA A 75 -4.23 -14.77 -3.85
C ALA A 75 -5.21 -14.38 -2.72
N GLU A 76 -5.97 -13.31 -2.92
CA GLU A 76 -7.05 -12.84 -2.04
C GLU A 76 -8.39 -13.54 -2.32
#